data_AF-A0A914D296-F1
#
_entry.id   AF-A0A914D296-F1
#
_cell.length_a   1.000
_cell.length_b   1.000
_cell.length_c   1.000
_cell.angle_alpha   90.00
_cell.angle_beta   90.00
_cell.angle_gamma   90.00
#
_symmetry.space_group_name_H-M   'P 1'
#
loop_
_entity.id
_entity.type
_entity.pdbx_description
1 polymer ?
#
loop_
_entity_poly.entity_id
_entity_poly.type
_entity_poly.pdbx_seq_one_letter_code
_entity_poly.pdbx_strand_id
1 'polypeptide(L)'
;MKNSTTDCYGTTSWITVLRSLRNKHEYDRFYDMVTSLESLPESYGRNRTLLWLIPYEKLDRQTADLMEYFGYDKNKYVPSYDNLDFFLEYAGYPPTIRFKKDEKNKTVVTAFQFTIISRDMAEWANRAVFEEQCRDIILK
;
A
#
# COMPACT_ATOMS: atom_id res chain seq x y z
N MET A 1 -16.69 32.75 -21.17
CA MET A 1 -17.29 31.71 -20.31
C MET A 1 -16.30 30.58 -20.18
N LYS A 2 -15.91 30.23 -18.95
CA LYS A 2 -14.93 29.18 -18.65
C LYS A 2 -15.57 27.83 -18.98
N ASN A 3 -14.99 27.08 -19.92
CA ASN A 3 -15.38 25.70 -20.17
C ASN A 3 -14.96 24.86 -18.97
N SER A 4 -15.94 24.50 -18.16
CA SER A 4 -15.88 23.44 -17.16
C SER A 4 -15.97 22.11 -17.89
N THR A 5 -14.85 21.62 -18.41
CA THR A 5 -14.75 20.22 -18.83
C THR A 5 -14.42 19.41 -17.59
N THR A 6 -15.41 18.64 -17.13
CA THR A 6 -15.29 17.71 -16.02
C THR A 6 -14.35 16.58 -16.44
N ASP A 7 -13.09 16.64 -15.99
CA ASP A 7 -12.08 15.58 -16.18
C ASP A 7 -12.46 14.34 -15.36
N CYS A 8 -13.24 13.46 -15.97
CA CYS A 8 -13.67 12.18 -15.41
C CYS A 8 -13.05 10.99 -16.18
N TYR A 9 -11.72 10.92 -16.29
CA TYR A 9 -11.04 9.75 -16.89
C TYR A 9 -9.80 9.33 -16.08
N GLY A 10 -9.97 9.12 -14.76
CA GLY A 10 -9.00 8.34 -14.01
C GLY A 10 -9.17 6.86 -14.37
N THR A 11 -8.20 6.26 -15.06
CA THR A 11 -8.23 4.81 -15.31
C THR A 11 -7.52 4.13 -14.16
N THR A 12 -8.25 3.24 -13.47
CA THR A 12 -7.73 2.49 -12.32
C THR A 12 -7.01 1.24 -12.83
N SER A 13 -5.71 1.12 -12.55
CA SER A 13 -4.96 -0.10 -12.83
C SER A 13 -4.84 -0.94 -11.55
N TRP A 14 -5.24 -2.20 -11.63
CA TRP A 14 -5.17 -3.14 -10.52
C TRP A 14 -3.86 -3.89 -10.59
N ILE A 15 -2.97 -3.67 -9.62
CA ILE A 15 -1.68 -4.34 -9.56
C ILE A 15 -1.66 -5.27 -8.36
N THR A 16 -1.60 -6.58 -8.60
CA THR A 16 -1.41 -7.57 -7.54
C THR A 16 0.08 -7.78 -7.32
N VAL A 17 0.60 -7.36 -6.17
CA VAL A 17 1.99 -7.64 -5.78
C VAL A 17 2.02 -8.73 -4.72
N LEU A 18 2.46 -9.92 -5.13
CA LEU A 18 2.65 -11.05 -4.22
C LEU A 18 4.00 -10.91 -3.53
N ARG A 19 4.10 -10.08 -2.49
CA ARG A 19 5.29 -10.00 -1.64
C ARG A 19 4.93 -10.16 -0.16
N SER A 20 5.77 -10.92 0.54
CA SER A 20 5.75 -11.01 2.00
C SER A 20 6.51 -9.80 2.56
N LEU A 21 5.96 -9.16 3.60
CA LEU A 21 6.57 -8.02 4.29
C LEU A 21 6.93 -8.43 5.72
N ARG A 22 7.97 -9.24 5.88
CA ARG A 22 8.39 -9.76 7.19
C ARG A 22 9.40 -8.87 7.88
N ASN A 23 10.29 -8.27 7.09
CA ASN A 23 11.45 -7.56 7.57
C ASN A 23 11.42 -6.08 7.18
N LYS A 24 12.10 -5.23 7.96
CA LYS A 24 12.28 -3.80 7.64
C LYS A 24 12.86 -3.60 6.23
N HIS A 25 13.79 -4.44 5.80
CA HIS A 25 14.34 -4.37 4.43
C HIS A 25 13.31 -4.68 3.33
N GLU A 26 12.36 -5.57 3.58
CA GLU A 26 11.28 -5.86 2.62
C GLU A 26 10.26 -4.74 2.59
N TYR A 27 9.98 -4.16 3.75
CA TYR A 27 9.16 -2.98 3.89
C TYR A 27 9.75 -1.76 3.17
N ASP A 28 11.03 -1.45 3.40
CA ASP A 28 11.73 -0.34 2.76
C ASP A 28 11.73 -0.52 1.24
N ARG A 29 12.08 -1.72 0.73
CA ARG A 29 12.02 -2.04 -0.71
C ARG A 29 10.64 -1.91 -1.31
N PHE A 30 9.60 -2.34 -0.59
CA PHE A 30 8.22 -2.18 -1.04
C PHE A 30 7.86 -0.70 -1.17
N TYR A 31 8.25 0.12 -0.19
CA TYR A 31 8.01 1.56 -0.25
C TYR A 31 8.83 2.26 -1.33
N ASP A 32 10.06 1.82 -1.61
CA ASP A 32 10.86 2.31 -2.74
C ASP A 32 10.19 1.98 -4.08
N MET A 33 9.65 0.77 -4.21
CA MET A 33 8.87 0.34 -5.39
C MET A 33 7.60 1.19 -5.54
N VAL A 34 6.81 1.37 -4.49
CA VAL A 34 5.61 2.22 -4.50
C VAL A 34 5.98 3.66 -4.88
N THR A 35 7.04 4.21 -4.29
CA THR A 35 7.54 5.56 -4.61
C THR A 35 7.95 5.68 -6.08
N SER A 36 8.58 4.64 -6.63
CA SER A 36 8.95 4.60 -8.05
C SER A 36 7.71 4.57 -8.95
N LEU A 37 6.69 3.78 -8.61
CA LEU A 37 5.41 3.74 -9.33
C LEU A 37 4.63 5.07 -9.22
N GLU A 38 4.73 5.75 -8.09
CA GLU A 38 4.11 7.07 -7.86
C GLU A 38 4.86 8.21 -8.56
N SER A 39 6.15 8.03 -8.85
CA SER A 39 6.96 9.01 -9.58
C SER A 39 6.69 9.05 -11.09
N LEU A 40 5.96 8.05 -11.61
CA LEU A 40 5.56 8.05 -13.03
C LEU A 40 4.67 9.27 -13.31
N PRO A 41 4.91 10.01 -14.41
CA PRO A 41 4.20 11.25 -14.71
C PRO A 41 2.68 11.07 -14.88
N GLU A 42 2.26 9.87 -15.21
CA GLU A 42 0.87 9.44 -15.37
C GLU A 42 0.22 8.98 -14.07
N SER A 43 0.96 8.85 -12.96
CA SER A 43 0.42 8.47 -11.66
C SER A 43 -0.23 9.68 -10.96
N TYR A 44 -1.37 9.46 -10.29
CA TYR A 44 -1.97 10.48 -9.42
C TYR A 44 -1.23 10.63 -8.07
N GLY A 45 -0.20 9.82 -7.81
CA GLY A 45 0.61 9.86 -6.60
C GLY A 45 -0.09 9.33 -5.34
N ARG A 46 0.61 9.43 -4.20
CA ARG A 46 0.26 8.79 -2.91
C ARG A 46 -1.13 9.06 -2.38
N ASN A 47 -1.73 10.20 -2.73
CA ASN A 47 -3.06 10.59 -2.25
C ASN A 47 -4.19 9.76 -2.87
N ARG A 48 -3.93 9.06 -3.98
CA ARG A 48 -4.94 8.24 -4.68
C ARG A 48 -4.56 6.76 -4.79
N THR A 49 -3.39 6.36 -4.27
CA THR A 49 -3.00 4.96 -4.17
C THR A 49 -3.82 4.27 -3.07
N LEU A 50 -4.63 3.27 -3.43
CA LEU A 50 -5.37 2.47 -2.44
C LEU A 50 -4.44 1.40 -1.89
N LEU A 51 -3.81 1.71 -0.77
CA LEU A 51 -2.90 0.83 -0.05
C LEU A 51 -3.40 0.64 1.39
N TRP A 52 -3.79 -0.59 1.73
CA TRP A 52 -4.26 -0.96 3.08
C TRP A 52 -3.20 -0.74 4.17
N LEU A 53 -1.92 -0.69 3.79
CA LEU A 53 -0.82 -0.44 4.71
C LEU A 53 -0.88 0.98 5.31
N ILE A 54 -1.44 1.96 4.60
CA ILE A 54 -1.61 3.35 5.08
C ILE A 54 -2.54 3.41 6.31
N PRO A 55 -3.79 2.90 6.26
CA PRO A 55 -4.65 2.88 7.44
C PRO A 55 -4.10 1.97 8.55
N TYR A 56 -3.37 0.89 8.20
CA TYR A 56 -2.69 0.05 9.18
C TYR A 56 -1.63 0.82 9.98
N GLU A 57 -0.70 1.52 9.30
CA GLU A 57 0.34 2.32 9.96
C GLU A 57 -0.25 3.43 10.83
N LYS A 58 -1.37 4.02 10.41
CA LYS A 58 -2.08 5.01 11.21
C LYS A 58 -2.59 4.39 12.51
N LEU A 59 -3.17 3.19 12.45
CA LEU A 59 -3.63 2.46 13.62
C LEU A 59 -2.44 2.09 14.51
N ASP A 60 -1.39 1.52 13.93
CA ASP A 60 -0.19 1.07 14.67
C ASP A 60 0.50 2.23 15.40
N ARG A 61 0.58 3.42 14.77
CA ARG A 61 1.04 4.65 15.43
C ARG A 61 0.12 5.10 16.54
N GLN A 62 -1.20 5.11 16.32
CA GLN A 62 -2.15 5.51 17.36
C GLN A 62 -2.07 4.58 18.59
N THR A 63 -1.88 3.28 18.36
CA THR A 63 -1.67 2.32 19.44
C THR A 63 -0.35 2.56 20.16
N ALA A 64 0.73 2.85 19.42
CA ALA A 64 2.03 3.21 20.02
C ALA A 64 1.94 4.49 20.86
N ASP A 65 1.33 5.56 20.34
CA ASP A 65 1.14 6.83 21.04
C ASP A 65 0.28 6.65 22.30
N LEU A 66 -0.74 5.81 22.24
CA LEU A 66 -1.59 5.47 23.39
C LEU A 66 -0.81 4.69 24.45
N MET A 67 0.02 3.73 24.06
CA MET A 67 0.88 2.99 24.99
C MET A 67 1.93 3.90 25.65
N GLU A 68 2.49 4.84 24.90
CA GLU A 68 3.38 5.89 25.42
C GLU A 68 2.65 6.74 26.48
N TYR A 69 1.43 7.19 26.18
CA TYR A 69 0.60 7.94 27.13
C TYR A 69 0.35 7.18 28.44
N PHE A 70 0.20 5.84 28.38
CA PHE A 70 0.04 4.98 29.56
C PHE A 70 1.35 4.64 30.28
N GLY A 71 2.48 5.23 29.89
CA GLY A 71 3.76 5.10 30.59
C GLY A 71 4.57 3.87 30.21
N TYR A 72 4.24 3.20 29.09
CA TYR A 72 5.10 2.17 28.51
C TYR A 72 6.15 2.84 27.61
N ASP A 73 7.40 2.89 28.07
CA ASP A 73 8.50 3.56 27.36
C ASP A 73 9.52 2.55 26.81
N LYS A 74 9.76 2.56 25.49
CA LYS A 74 10.99 3.13 24.91
C LYS A 74 11.11 3.00 23.39
N ASN A 75 11.42 4.17 22.82
CA ASN A 75 12.07 4.44 21.53
C ASN A 75 11.18 4.47 20.29
N LYS A 76 11.29 5.59 19.56
CA LYS A 76 10.94 5.85 18.15
C LYS A 76 10.10 4.74 17.51
N TYR A 77 8.84 5.05 17.20
CA TYR A 77 7.93 4.19 16.43
C TYR A 77 8.67 3.40 15.34
N VAL A 78 8.71 2.08 15.52
CA VAL A 78 9.18 1.13 14.51
C VAL A 78 7.94 0.46 13.95
N PRO A 79 7.69 0.51 12.63
CA PRO A 79 6.59 -0.22 12.01
C PRO A 79 6.69 -1.70 12.38
N SER A 80 5.68 -2.19 13.10
CA SER A 80 5.60 -3.59 13.51
C SER A 80 4.35 -4.21 12.90
N TYR A 81 4.32 -5.55 12.78
CA TYR A 81 3.12 -6.29 12.38
C TYR A 81 2.42 -6.95 13.58
N ASP A 82 2.74 -6.52 14.80
CA ASP A 82 2.21 -7.14 16.02
C ASP A 82 0.72 -6.83 16.21
N ASN A 83 0.27 -5.66 15.73
CA ASN A 83 -1.13 -5.24 15.76
C ASN A 83 -1.93 -5.65 14.50
N LEU A 84 -1.33 -6.46 13.61
CA LEU A 84 -1.94 -6.84 12.35
C LEU A 84 -3.21 -7.68 12.55
N ASP A 85 -3.21 -8.58 13.53
CA ASP A 85 -4.38 -9.42 13.85
C ASP A 85 -5.59 -8.56 14.22
N PHE A 86 -5.38 -7.57 15.07
CA PHE A 86 -6.42 -6.63 15.48
C PHE A 86 -6.94 -5.81 14.30
N PHE A 87 -6.05 -5.34 13.42
CA PHE A 87 -6.45 -4.62 12.20
C PHE A 87 -7.26 -5.51 11.25
N LEU A 88 -6.86 -6.77 11.05
CA LEU A 88 -7.58 -7.71 10.18
C LEU A 88 -8.97 -8.02 10.72
N GLU A 89 -9.11 -8.17 12.03
CA GLU A 89 -10.42 -8.36 12.69
C GLU A 89 -11.30 -7.12 12.53
N TYR A 90 -10.74 -5.92 12.79
CA TYR A 90 -11.45 -4.65 12.62
C TYR A 90 -11.89 -4.40 11.16
N ALA A 91 -11.04 -4.74 10.20
CA ALA A 91 -11.31 -4.59 8.77
C ALA A 91 -12.20 -5.69 8.18
N GLY A 92 -12.55 -6.72 8.96
CA GLY A 92 -13.39 -7.84 8.51
C GLY A 92 -12.71 -8.76 7.50
N TYR A 93 -11.41 -9.01 7.65
CA TYR A 93 -10.60 -9.91 6.80
C TYR A 93 -10.73 -9.62 5.29
N PRO A 94 -10.21 -8.47 4.83
CA PRO A 94 -10.35 -8.08 3.43
C PRO A 94 -9.68 -9.10 2.50
N PRO A 95 -10.32 -9.49 1.37
CA PRO A 95 -9.77 -10.48 0.44
C PRO A 95 -8.51 -10.00 -0.28
N THR A 96 -8.21 -8.70 -0.18
CA THR A 96 -7.00 -8.08 -0.73
C THR A 96 -5.75 -8.42 0.08
N ILE A 97 -5.85 -8.96 1.30
CA ILE A 97 -4.71 -9.32 2.14
C ILE A 97 -4.72 -10.83 2.38
N ARG A 98 -3.67 -11.52 1.94
CA ARG A 98 -3.41 -12.92 2.24
C ARG A 98 -2.39 -13.02 3.34
N PHE A 99 -2.76 -13.69 4.43
CA PHE A 99 -1.90 -13.90 5.58
C PHE A 99 -1.88 -15.37 5.98
N LYS A 100 -0.85 -15.75 6.74
CA LYS A 100 -0.71 -17.08 7.36
C LYS A 100 -0.20 -16.88 8.77
N LYS A 101 -0.57 -17.79 9.67
CA LYS A 101 0.03 -17.84 11.00
C LYS A 101 1.29 -18.70 10.96
N ASP A 102 2.37 -18.17 11.50
CA ASP A 102 3.64 -18.90 11.64
C ASP A 102 3.58 -19.86 12.84
N GLU A 103 4.60 -20.70 13.01
CA GLU A 103 4.72 -21.68 14.12
C GLU A 103 4.65 -21.02 15.51
N LYS A 104 4.95 -19.72 15.60
CA LYS A 104 4.86 -18.89 16.81
C LYS A 104 3.50 -18.20 16.99
N ASN A 105 2.48 -18.60 16.23
CA ASN A 105 1.16 -17.99 16.19
C ASN A 105 1.15 -16.50 15.81
N LYS A 106 2.23 -16.01 15.17
CA LYS A 106 2.34 -14.64 14.67
C LYS A 106 1.79 -14.56 13.25
N THR A 107 0.98 -13.55 12.98
CA THR A 107 0.40 -13.35 11.64
C THR A 107 1.39 -12.70 10.70
N VAL A 108 1.58 -13.37 9.56
CA VAL A 108 2.53 -12.98 8.52
C VAL A 108 1.79 -12.74 7.22
N VAL A 109 1.93 -11.54 6.66
CA VAL A 109 1.41 -11.21 5.33
C VAL A 109 2.20 -12.00 4.29
N THR A 110 1.50 -12.83 3.53
CA THR A 110 2.08 -13.61 2.43
C THR A 110 1.96 -12.86 1.11
N ALA A 111 0.83 -12.20 0.88
CA ALA A 111 0.59 -11.43 -0.31
C ALA A 111 -0.48 -10.38 -0.05
N PHE A 112 -0.49 -9.31 -0.84
CA PHE A 112 -1.59 -8.35 -0.81
C PHE A 112 -1.78 -7.69 -2.17
N GLN A 113 -2.94 -7.09 -2.35
CA GLN A 113 -3.27 -6.29 -3.52
C GLN A 113 -3.28 -4.81 -3.12
N PHE A 114 -2.77 -3.96 -4.01
CA PHE A 114 -2.94 -2.51 -3.91
C PHE A 114 -3.29 -1.95 -5.28
N THR A 115 -3.79 -0.72 -5.31
CA THR A 115 -4.27 -0.11 -6.55
C THR A 115 -3.60 1.22 -6.75
N ILE A 116 -3.07 1.45 -7.96
CA ILE A 116 -2.54 2.74 -8.39
C ILE A 116 -3.53 3.34 -9.38
N ILE A 117 -3.83 4.62 -9.17
CA ILE A 117 -4.71 5.37 -10.06
C ILE A 117 -3.83 6.21 -10.98
N SER A 118 -4.07 6.11 -12.27
CA SER A 118 -3.36 6.85 -13.31
C SER A 118 -4.29 7.81 -14.06
N ARG A 119 -3.73 8.91 -14.58
CA ARG A 119 -4.41 9.93 -15.38
C ARG A 119 -4.13 9.74 -16.86
N ASP A 120 -5.00 10.30 -17.69
CA ASP A 120 -4.80 10.45 -19.14
C ASP A 120 -4.61 9.14 -19.92
N MET A 121 -5.17 8.06 -19.38
CA MET A 121 -5.14 6.71 -19.95
C MET A 121 -6.34 6.44 -20.85
N ALA A 122 -6.80 7.41 -21.65
CA ALA A 122 -7.96 7.19 -22.52
C ALA A 122 -7.64 6.17 -23.64
N GLU A 123 -6.41 6.16 -24.14
CA GLU A 123 -5.97 5.32 -25.24
C GLU A 123 -5.34 4.01 -24.75
N TRP A 124 -5.64 2.91 -25.44
CA TRP A 124 -5.06 1.58 -25.14
C TRP A 124 -3.53 1.56 -25.26
N ALA A 125 -2.96 2.24 -26.25
CA ALA A 125 -1.51 2.28 -26.44
C ALA A 125 -0.79 2.88 -25.23
N ASN A 126 -1.30 3.98 -24.69
CA ASN A 126 -0.73 4.63 -23.51
C ASN A 126 -0.87 3.76 -22.25
N ARG A 127 -1.98 3.02 -22.12
CA ARG A 127 -2.15 2.02 -21.04
C ARG A 127 -1.12 0.91 -21.11
N ALA A 128 -0.87 0.36 -22.30
CA ALA A 128 0.08 -0.74 -22.48
C ALA A 128 1.50 -0.31 -22.10
N VAL A 129 1.93 0.89 -22.52
CA VAL A 129 3.23 1.45 -22.16
C VAL A 129 3.34 1.67 -20.64
N PHE A 130 2.30 2.22 -20.02
CA PHE A 130 2.28 2.41 -18.56
C PHE A 130 2.30 1.08 -17.78
N GLU A 131 1.57 0.07 -18.25
CA GLU A 131 1.59 -1.26 -17.64
C GLU A 131 2.97 -1.92 -17.75
N GLU A 132 3.64 -1.77 -18.90
CA GLU A 132 5.02 -2.24 -19.10
C GLU A 132 5.99 -1.55 -18.12
N GLN A 133 5.91 -0.22 -17.99
CA GLN A 133 6.70 0.52 -17.00
C GLN A 133 6.44 0.06 -15.56
N CYS A 134 5.18 -0.19 -15.21
CA CYS A 134 4.82 -0.73 -13.90
C CYS A 134 5.43 -2.12 -13.68
N ARG A 135 5.38 -3.01 -14.68
CA ARG A 135 5.95 -4.36 -14.62
C ARG A 135 7.46 -4.32 -14.42
N ASP A 136 8.16 -3.45 -15.14
CA ASP A 136 9.61 -3.27 -15.01
C ASP A 136 10.02 -2.84 -13.60
N ILE A 137 9.22 -1.98 -12.95
CA ILE A 137 9.48 -1.55 -11.57
C ILE A 137 9.19 -2.68 -10.58
N ILE A 138 8.13 -3.46 -10.79
CA ILE A 138 7.73 -4.54 -9.86
C ILE A 138 8.68 -5.74 -9.92
N LEU A 139 9.26 -6.01 -11.09
CA LEU A 139 10.17 -7.14 -11.32
C LEU A 139 11.63 -6.85 -10.91
N LYS A 140 11.95 -5.60 -10.56
CA LYS A 140 13.21 -5.27 -9.88
C LYS A 140 13.22 -5.74 -8.42
#